data_AF-A0A9P4LFN2-F1
#
_entry.id   AF-A0A9P4LFN2-F1
#
_cell.length_a   1.000
_cell.length_b   1.000
_cell.length_c   1.000
_cell.angle_alpha   90.00
_cell.angle_beta   90.00
_cell.angle_gamma   90.00
#
_symmetry.space_group_name_H-M   'P 1'
#
loop_
_entity.id
_entity.type
_entity.pdbx_description
1 polymer ?
#
loop_
_entity_poly.entity_id
_entity_poly.type
_entity_poly.pdbx_seq_one_letter_code
_entity_poly.pdbx_strand_id
1 'polypeptide(L)'
;MATEGDLLITKATVILERPSDWQRWLFLRKDSAERNDLWQYVDPSLNAEQVRRIEQEKPQEKEVEEFYTGAPRADDEEITILDLSEKDVSRYKLWLKVFTRKEKALREFNHEISRTIASGHIHLISDCSTPYDRLRELKKYLCPSTSERNYQLRAHYQGLLTPPKRSNLDSWFEDWLETARLMKEAALPEIAWSRAQEDFIRAVRSLDESWATHQLTEL
;
A
#
# COMPACT_ATOMS: atom_id res chain seq x y z
N MET A 1 5.34 -29.53 11.16
CA MET A 1 6.26 -28.68 11.95
C MET A 1 6.01 -27.24 11.55
N ALA A 2 5.26 -26.51 12.38
CA ALA A 2 4.99 -25.10 12.18
C ALA A 2 6.20 -24.31 12.71
N THR A 3 6.82 -23.49 11.87
CA THR A 3 7.90 -22.61 12.30
C THR A 3 7.34 -21.48 13.15
N GLU A 4 7.75 -21.51 14.40
CA GLU A 4 7.54 -20.57 15.49
C GLU A 4 8.18 -19.23 15.13
N GLY A 5 7.47 -18.43 14.34
CA GLY A 5 7.90 -17.11 13.87
C GLY A 5 6.76 -16.13 13.58
N ASP A 6 5.49 -16.57 13.65
CA ASP A 6 4.32 -15.69 13.60
C ASP A 6 4.00 -15.16 15.01
N LEU A 7 4.97 -14.46 15.61
CA LEU A 7 4.71 -13.62 16.77
C LEU A 7 3.89 -12.42 16.31
N LEU A 8 2.57 -12.53 16.49
CA LEU A 8 1.61 -11.47 16.81
C LEU A 8 2.12 -10.03 16.67
N ILE A 9 2.44 -9.59 15.45
CA ILE A 9 2.23 -8.20 15.08
C ILE A 9 0.74 -8.15 14.81
N THR A 10 -0.02 -7.45 15.64
CA THR A 10 -1.37 -7.01 15.31
C THR A 10 -1.27 -6.29 13.96
N LYS A 11 -1.49 -7.01 12.85
CA LYS A 11 -1.60 -6.42 11.52
C LYS A 11 -2.83 -5.52 11.60
N ALA A 12 -2.62 -4.24 11.89
CA ALA A 12 -3.62 -3.21 11.68
C ALA A 12 -3.98 -3.27 10.19
N THR A 13 -5.04 -4.02 9.88
CA THR A 13 -5.54 -4.18 8.53
C THR A 13 -6.42 -2.98 8.28
N VAL A 14 -5.83 -1.96 7.65
CA VAL A 14 -6.61 -0.84 7.13
C VAL A 14 -7.49 -1.40 6.03
N ILE A 15 -8.81 -1.21 6.15
CA ILE A 15 -9.76 -1.52 5.09
C ILE A 15 -9.97 -0.24 4.28
N LEU A 16 -9.80 -0.32 2.97
CA LEU A 16 -10.08 0.79 2.07
C LEU A 16 -11.60 0.90 1.87
N GLU A 17 -12.25 1.75 2.67
CA GLU A 17 -13.68 2.06 2.55
C GLU A 17 -13.89 3.48 2.02
N ARG A 18 -13.08 4.44 2.48
CA ARG A 18 -13.25 5.86 2.18
C ARG A 18 -11.96 6.46 1.61
N PRO A 19 -12.04 7.61 0.92
CA PRO A 19 -10.84 8.26 0.40
C PRO A 19 -9.79 8.62 1.46
N SER A 20 -10.21 8.86 2.72
CA SER A 20 -9.30 9.10 3.85
C SER A 20 -8.37 7.92 4.13
N ASP A 21 -8.81 6.69 3.84
CA ASP A 21 -8.06 5.47 4.15
C ASP A 21 -6.96 5.21 3.12
N TRP A 22 -7.07 5.84 1.94
CA TRP A 22 -6.22 5.59 0.77
C TRP A 22 -4.73 5.62 1.09
N GLN A 23 -4.25 6.64 1.80
CA GLN A 23 -2.82 6.79 2.03
C GLN A 23 -2.26 5.71 2.97
N ARG A 24 -2.93 5.46 4.10
CA ARG A 24 -2.51 4.44 5.07
C ARG A 24 -2.61 3.05 4.45
N TRP A 25 -3.70 2.80 3.72
CA TRP A 25 -3.90 1.55 2.98
C TRP A 25 -2.82 1.32 1.93
N LEU A 26 -2.58 2.30 1.05
CA LEU A 26 -1.59 2.19 -0.02
C LEU A 26 -0.18 2.00 0.54
N PHE A 27 0.16 2.66 1.65
CA PHE A 27 1.44 2.45 2.33
C PHE A 27 1.63 0.98 2.74
N LEU A 28 0.63 0.36 3.36
CA LEU A 28 0.69 -1.05 3.74
C LEU A 28 0.72 -2.00 2.52
N ARG A 29 0.13 -1.60 1.38
CA ARG A 29 0.21 -2.39 0.14
C ARG A 29 1.58 -2.27 -0.50
N LYS A 30 2.16 -1.07 -0.48
CA LYS A 30 3.51 -0.81 -0.97
C LYS A 30 4.55 -1.62 -0.20
N ASP A 31 4.51 -1.59 1.13
CA ASP A 31 5.42 -2.38 1.97
C ASP A 31 5.29 -3.90 1.70
N SER A 32 4.06 -4.43 1.55
CA SER A 32 3.83 -5.83 1.18
C SER A 32 4.41 -6.19 -0.20
N ALA A 33 4.23 -5.31 -1.18
CA ALA A 33 4.74 -5.48 -2.53
C ALA A 33 6.27 -5.40 -2.59
N GLU A 34 6.89 -4.47 -1.86
CA GLU A 34 8.34 -4.30 -1.78
C GLU A 34 9.03 -5.54 -1.19
N ARG A 35 8.44 -6.16 -0.16
CA ARG A 35 8.95 -7.43 0.42
C ARG A 35 9.01 -8.59 -0.58
N ASN A 36 8.25 -8.50 -1.67
CA ASN A 36 8.18 -9.51 -2.73
C ASN A 36 8.79 -9.03 -4.06
N ASP A 37 9.51 -7.90 -4.04
CA ASP A 37 10.07 -7.24 -5.23
C ASP A 37 9.02 -6.94 -6.32
N LEU A 38 7.76 -6.72 -5.91
CA LEU A 38 6.62 -6.53 -6.81
C LEU A 38 6.35 -5.06 -7.13
N TRP A 39 6.71 -4.12 -6.25
CA TRP A 39 6.25 -2.73 -6.33
C TRP A 39 6.48 -2.09 -7.69
N GLN A 40 7.65 -2.32 -8.29
CA GLN A 40 7.99 -1.79 -9.62
C GLN A 40 6.98 -2.20 -10.72
N TYR A 41 6.31 -3.34 -10.58
CA TYR A 41 5.33 -3.86 -11.55
C TYR A 41 3.89 -3.39 -11.28
N VAL A 42 3.60 -2.94 -10.05
CA VAL A 42 2.23 -2.71 -9.58
C VAL A 42 1.96 -1.27 -9.16
N ASP A 43 2.97 -0.41 -9.18
CA ASP A 43 2.85 0.99 -8.74
C ASP A 43 1.80 1.76 -9.58
N PRO A 44 0.67 2.19 -8.99
CA PRO A 44 -0.41 2.87 -9.69
C PRO A 44 -0.10 4.32 -10.07
N SER A 45 1.11 4.81 -9.77
CA SER A 45 1.62 6.11 -10.26
C SER A 45 2.26 6.03 -11.64
N LEU A 46 2.60 4.82 -12.12
CA LEU A 46 3.23 4.62 -13.41
C LEU A 46 2.25 4.86 -14.56
N ASN A 47 2.76 5.48 -15.62
CA ASN A 47 2.03 5.65 -16.87
C ASN A 47 1.99 4.34 -17.69
N ALA A 48 1.10 4.26 -18.68
CA ALA A 48 0.89 3.04 -19.45
C ALA A 48 2.14 2.58 -20.23
N GLU A 49 3.01 3.51 -20.65
CA GLU A 49 4.25 3.17 -21.35
C GLU A 49 5.30 2.56 -20.43
N GLN A 50 5.42 3.10 -19.21
CA GLN A 50 6.31 2.55 -18.18
C GLN A 50 5.89 1.14 -17.80
N VAL A 51 4.59 0.90 -17.62
CA VAL A 51 4.04 -0.43 -17.31
C VAL A 51 4.37 -1.43 -18.41
N ARG A 52 4.18 -1.06 -19.68
CA ARG A 52 4.52 -1.95 -20.81
C ARG A 52 5.99 -2.36 -20.82
N ARG A 53 6.91 -1.42 -20.52
CA ARG A 53 8.35 -1.75 -20.42
C ARG A 53 8.63 -2.70 -19.28
N ILE A 54 8.00 -2.48 -18.13
CA ILE A 54 8.21 -3.29 -16.92
C ILE A 54 7.57 -4.68 -17.06
N GLU A 55 6.44 -4.79 -17.76
CA GLU A 55 5.85 -6.09 -18.12
C GLU A 55 6.77 -6.92 -19.02
N GLN A 56 7.55 -6.28 -19.90
CA GLN A 56 8.56 -6.98 -20.72
C GLN A 56 9.73 -7.50 -19.87
N GLU A 57 10.07 -6.82 -18.78
CA GLU A 57 11.11 -7.25 -17.84
C GLU A 57 10.65 -8.36 -16.88
N LYS A 58 9.33 -8.54 -16.73
CA LYS A 58 8.75 -9.61 -15.92
C LYS A 58 9.18 -10.97 -16.51
N PRO A 59 9.55 -11.96 -15.67
CA PRO A 59 9.75 -13.33 -16.12
C PRO A 59 8.53 -13.80 -16.90
N GLN A 60 8.71 -14.04 -18.20
CA GLN A 60 7.68 -14.60 -19.07
C GLN A 60 7.71 -16.13 -18.97
N GLU A 61 6.58 -16.75 -19.28
CA GLU A 61 6.58 -18.20 -19.51
C GLU A 61 7.50 -18.50 -20.69
N LYS A 62 8.37 -19.49 -20.53
CA LYS A 62 9.32 -19.90 -21.54
C LYS A 62 9.13 -21.38 -21.78
N GLU A 63 9.08 -21.74 -23.05
CA GLU A 63 8.95 -23.12 -23.45
C GLU A 63 10.22 -23.90 -23.18
N VAL A 64 10.07 -25.21 -23.03
CA VAL A 64 11.18 -26.15 -22.78
C VAL A 64 12.22 -26.07 -23.91
N GLU A 65 11.75 -25.85 -25.14
CA GLU A 65 12.53 -25.66 -26.36
C GLU A 65 13.56 -24.53 -26.26
N GLU A 66 13.24 -23.42 -25.57
CA GLU A 66 14.15 -22.27 -25.43
C GLU A 66 15.44 -22.61 -24.65
N PHE A 67 15.42 -23.71 -23.90
CA PHE A 67 16.56 -24.18 -23.12
C PHE A 67 17.35 -25.27 -23.83
N TYR A 68 16.86 -25.79 -24.95
CA TYR A 68 17.51 -26.85 -25.70
C TYR A 68 18.79 -26.35 -26.38
N THR A 69 19.92 -27.00 -26.08
CA THR A 69 21.23 -26.68 -26.69
C THR A 69 21.77 -27.80 -27.59
N GLY A 70 20.95 -28.82 -27.87
CA GLY A 70 21.33 -29.92 -28.76
C GLY A 70 21.27 -29.56 -30.24
N ALA A 71 21.46 -30.56 -31.10
CA ALA A 71 21.41 -30.38 -32.55
C ALA A 71 19.98 -30.02 -33.00
N PRO A 72 19.82 -29.11 -34.00
CA PRO A 72 18.51 -28.75 -34.53
C PRO A 72 17.74 -30.00 -34.98
N ARG A 73 16.50 -30.14 -34.51
CA ARG A 73 15.58 -31.21 -34.94
C ARG A 73 14.70 -30.71 -36.10
N ALA A 74 14.03 -31.62 -36.77
CA ALA A 74 13.04 -31.25 -37.78
C ALA A 74 11.91 -30.44 -37.12
N ASP A 75 11.32 -29.48 -37.85
CA ASP A 75 10.32 -28.53 -37.32
C ASP A 75 9.07 -29.22 -36.72
N ASP A 76 8.82 -30.50 -37.03
CA ASP A 76 7.67 -31.27 -36.54
C ASP A 76 7.96 -32.11 -35.27
N GLU A 77 9.20 -32.14 -34.77
CA GLU A 77 9.57 -32.88 -33.56
C GLU A 77 9.52 -31.99 -32.31
N GLU A 78 8.50 -32.19 -31.46
CA GLU A 78 8.36 -31.52 -30.17
C GLU A 78 9.54 -31.86 -29.23
N ILE A 79 10.20 -30.82 -28.69
CA ILE A 79 11.30 -31.01 -27.74
C ILE A 79 10.73 -31.12 -26.33
N THR A 80 10.90 -32.29 -25.73
CA THR A 80 10.40 -32.56 -24.38
C THR A 80 11.50 -32.40 -23.33
N ILE A 81 11.11 -32.44 -22.05
CA ILE A 81 12.05 -32.40 -20.92
C ILE A 81 13.10 -33.53 -20.99
N LEU A 82 12.75 -34.67 -21.60
CA LEU A 82 13.62 -35.85 -21.71
C LEU A 82 14.74 -35.65 -22.74
N ASP A 83 14.60 -34.69 -23.65
CA ASP A 83 15.55 -34.40 -24.71
C ASP A 83 16.67 -33.43 -24.29
N LEU A 84 16.50 -32.79 -23.13
CA LEU A 84 17.44 -31.82 -22.58
C LEU A 84 18.65 -32.49 -21.92
N SER A 85 19.80 -31.84 -22.04
CA SER A 85 20.96 -32.18 -21.23
C SER A 85 20.71 -31.89 -19.74
N GLU A 86 21.45 -32.53 -18.84
CA GLU A 86 21.34 -32.27 -17.39
C GLU A 86 21.55 -30.78 -17.03
N LYS A 87 22.41 -30.09 -17.78
CA LYS A 87 22.64 -28.65 -17.63
C LYS A 87 21.43 -27.83 -18.06
N ASP A 88 20.78 -28.20 -19.16
CA ASP A 88 19.61 -27.47 -19.67
C ASP A 88 18.37 -27.72 -18.81
N VAL A 89 18.17 -28.96 -18.34
CA VAL A 89 17.17 -29.28 -17.32
C VAL A 89 17.38 -28.44 -16.06
N SER A 90 18.62 -28.26 -15.63
CA SER A 90 18.94 -27.43 -14.45
C SER A 90 18.61 -25.96 -14.68
N ARG A 91 18.92 -25.41 -15.87
CA ARG A 91 18.57 -24.03 -16.26
C ARG A 91 17.06 -23.83 -16.32
N TYR A 92 16.33 -24.75 -16.97
CA TYR A 92 14.88 -24.73 -17.06
C TYR A 92 14.23 -24.78 -15.67
N LYS A 93 14.66 -25.71 -14.80
CA LYS A 93 14.15 -25.81 -13.42
C LYS A 93 14.43 -24.54 -12.61
N LEU A 94 15.60 -23.92 -12.76
CA LEU A 94 15.91 -22.67 -12.08
C LEU A 94 15.01 -21.54 -12.58
N TRP A 95 14.82 -21.42 -13.89
CA TRP A 95 13.90 -20.46 -14.50
C TRP A 95 12.46 -20.66 -14.00
N LEU A 96 11.96 -21.90 -14.04
CA LEU A 96 10.61 -22.24 -13.58
C LEU A 96 10.40 -21.85 -12.11
N LYS A 97 11.41 -22.07 -11.25
CA LYS A 97 11.34 -21.60 -9.84
C LYS A 97 11.19 -20.08 -9.74
N VAL A 98 11.97 -19.32 -10.51
CA VAL A 98 11.88 -17.85 -10.51
C VAL A 98 10.51 -17.39 -11.03
N PHE A 99 10.07 -17.93 -12.16
CA PHE A 99 8.77 -17.62 -12.77
C PHE A 99 7.60 -17.93 -11.84
N THR A 100 7.51 -19.17 -11.33
CA THR A 100 6.44 -19.61 -10.42
C THR A 100 6.42 -18.83 -9.11
N ARG A 101 7.58 -18.48 -8.54
CA ARG A 101 7.66 -17.63 -7.35
C ARG A 101 7.06 -16.25 -7.62
N LYS A 102 7.38 -15.64 -8.76
CA LYS A 102 6.85 -14.33 -9.15
C LYS A 102 5.34 -14.38 -9.39
N GLU A 103 4.87 -15.37 -10.14
CA GLU A 103 3.44 -15.58 -10.43
C GLU A 103 2.63 -15.85 -9.16
N LYS A 104 3.18 -16.63 -8.22
CA LYS A 104 2.56 -16.87 -6.93
C LYS A 104 2.46 -15.56 -6.13
N ALA A 105 3.53 -14.79 -6.04
CA ALA A 105 3.55 -13.53 -5.30
C ALA A 105 2.54 -12.51 -5.88
N LEU A 106 2.42 -12.42 -7.21
CA LEU A 106 1.43 -11.57 -7.87
C LEU A 106 -0.01 -11.99 -7.57
N ARG A 107 -0.31 -13.30 -7.61
CA ARG A 107 -1.64 -13.82 -7.26
C ARG A 107 -1.99 -13.57 -5.80
N GLU A 108 -1.03 -13.77 -4.90
CA GLU A 108 -1.20 -13.48 -3.48
C GLU A 108 -1.46 -11.98 -3.24
N PHE A 109 -0.71 -11.12 -3.92
CA PHE A 109 -0.91 -9.67 -3.84
C PHE A 109 -2.28 -9.22 -4.38
N ASN A 110 -2.73 -9.82 -5.49
CA ASN A 110 -4.09 -9.63 -6.01
C ASN A 110 -5.16 -9.98 -4.98
N HIS A 111 -5.00 -11.12 -4.30
CA HIS A 111 -5.90 -11.56 -3.24
C HIS A 111 -5.85 -10.62 -2.03
N GLU A 112 -4.67 -10.11 -1.69
CA GLU A 112 -4.44 -9.16 -0.60
C GLU A 112 -5.19 -7.84 -0.84
N ILE A 113 -5.15 -7.31 -2.07
CA ILE A 113 -5.92 -6.13 -2.47
C ILE A 113 -7.41 -6.41 -2.26
N SER A 114 -7.93 -7.50 -2.81
CA SER A 114 -9.36 -7.85 -2.68
C SER A 114 -9.83 -8.03 -1.24
N ARG A 115 -8.97 -8.53 -0.33
CA ARG A 115 -9.31 -8.72 1.09
C ARG A 115 -9.25 -7.45 1.94
N THR A 116 -8.60 -6.41 1.44
CA THR A 116 -8.35 -5.17 2.18
C THR A 116 -9.12 -3.98 1.61
N ILE A 117 -10.07 -4.22 0.70
CA ILE A 117 -11.07 -3.24 0.27
C ILE A 117 -12.42 -3.55 0.90
N ALA A 118 -13.24 -2.52 1.09
CA ALA A 118 -14.62 -2.71 1.51
C ALA A 118 -15.41 -3.49 0.45
N SER A 119 -16.37 -4.31 0.89
CA SER A 119 -17.21 -5.13 0.00
C SER A 119 -17.91 -4.31 -1.07
N GLY A 120 -18.32 -3.08 -0.73
CA GLY A 120 -18.92 -2.12 -1.65
C GLY A 120 -18.04 -1.75 -2.83
N HIS A 121 -16.71 -1.86 -2.72
CA HIS A 121 -15.76 -1.48 -3.79
C HIS A 121 -15.30 -2.66 -4.66
N ILE A 122 -15.73 -3.89 -4.37
CA ILE A 122 -15.33 -5.08 -5.14
C ILE A 122 -15.71 -4.96 -6.62
N HIS A 123 -16.85 -4.33 -6.92
CA HIS A 123 -17.30 -4.10 -8.30
C HIS A 123 -16.33 -3.21 -9.11
N LEU A 124 -15.50 -2.38 -8.46
CA LEU A 124 -14.52 -1.55 -9.14
C LEU A 124 -13.34 -2.36 -9.69
N ILE A 125 -13.11 -3.56 -9.16
CA ILE A 125 -11.95 -4.40 -9.48
C ILE A 125 -12.34 -5.76 -10.08
N SER A 126 -13.62 -6.02 -10.33
CA SER A 126 -14.11 -7.31 -10.83
C SER A 126 -13.53 -7.67 -12.19
N ASP A 127 -13.37 -6.67 -13.05
CA ASP A 127 -12.90 -6.84 -14.43
C ASP A 127 -11.37 -6.72 -14.54
N CYS A 128 -10.69 -6.42 -13.43
CA CYS A 128 -9.24 -6.21 -13.38
C CYS A 128 -8.51 -7.53 -13.07
N SER A 129 -7.72 -7.99 -14.04
CA SER A 129 -6.94 -9.22 -13.92
C SER A 129 -5.59 -9.02 -13.23
N THR A 130 -4.93 -7.89 -13.45
CA THR A 130 -3.61 -7.62 -12.88
C THR A 130 -3.70 -6.79 -11.59
N PRO A 131 -2.73 -6.94 -10.66
CA PRO A 131 -2.69 -6.09 -9.47
C PRO A 131 -2.51 -4.61 -9.78
N TYR A 132 -1.79 -4.29 -10.87
CA TYR A 132 -1.63 -2.92 -11.35
C TYR A 132 -2.98 -2.31 -11.73
N ASP A 133 -3.77 -3.01 -12.55
CA ASP A 133 -5.08 -2.52 -12.99
C ASP A 133 -6.02 -2.28 -11.80
N ARG A 134 -6.00 -3.20 -10.81
CA ARG A 134 -6.77 -3.05 -9.57
C ARG A 134 -6.36 -1.81 -8.80
N LEU A 135 -5.06 -1.62 -8.57
CA LEU A 135 -4.57 -0.44 -7.84
C LEU A 135 -4.86 0.86 -8.58
N ARG A 136 -4.82 0.84 -9.91
CA ARG A 136 -5.12 2.00 -10.75
C ARG A 136 -6.59 2.39 -10.71
N GLU A 137 -7.50 1.44 -10.84
CA GLU A 137 -8.95 1.73 -10.73
C GLU A 137 -9.31 2.17 -9.31
N LEU A 138 -8.78 1.52 -8.28
CA LEU A 138 -8.99 1.97 -6.89
C LEU A 138 -8.44 3.39 -6.68
N LYS A 139 -7.27 3.71 -7.23
CA LYS A 139 -6.71 5.08 -7.17
C LYS A 139 -7.62 6.10 -7.83
N LYS A 140 -8.21 5.76 -8.98
CA LYS A 140 -9.08 6.67 -9.73
C LYS A 140 -10.32 7.09 -8.92
N TYR A 141 -10.91 6.18 -8.15
CA TYR A 141 -12.15 6.45 -7.39
C TYR A 141 -11.91 6.82 -5.93
N LEU A 142 -10.84 6.33 -5.31
CA LEU A 142 -10.63 6.41 -3.86
C LEU A 142 -9.39 7.21 -3.48
N CYS A 143 -8.52 7.62 -4.41
CA CYS A 143 -7.47 8.58 -4.07
C CYS A 143 -8.08 9.99 -3.96
N PRO A 144 -8.08 10.62 -2.76
CA PRO A 144 -8.51 11.99 -2.65
C PRO A 144 -7.54 12.88 -3.44
N SER A 145 -8.08 13.95 -4.05
CA SER A 145 -7.24 15.00 -4.59
C SER A 145 -6.48 15.69 -3.45
N THR A 146 -5.36 16.37 -3.75
CA THR A 146 -4.63 17.14 -2.72
C THR A 146 -5.53 18.19 -2.05
N SER A 147 -6.44 18.81 -2.80
CA SER A 147 -7.38 19.80 -2.26
C SER A 147 -8.40 19.14 -1.32
N GLU A 148 -8.99 18.02 -1.74
CA GLU A 148 -9.97 17.25 -0.96
C GLU A 148 -9.32 16.70 0.33
N ARG A 149 -8.12 16.16 0.23
CA ARG A 149 -7.32 15.72 1.38
C ARG A 149 -7.10 16.87 2.37
N ASN A 150 -6.69 18.03 1.88
CA ASN A 150 -6.44 19.20 2.72
C ASN A 150 -7.74 19.69 3.37
N TYR A 151 -8.87 19.63 2.67
CA TYR A 151 -10.18 19.93 3.23
C TYR A 151 -10.55 18.95 4.36
N GLN A 152 -10.39 17.64 4.13
CA GLN A 152 -10.66 16.60 5.14
C GLN A 152 -9.77 16.75 6.39
N LEU A 153 -8.48 17.02 6.21
CA LEU A 153 -7.56 17.28 7.33
C LEU A 153 -7.99 18.50 8.15
N ARG A 154 -8.41 19.59 7.50
CA ARG A 154 -8.92 20.79 8.18
C ARG A 154 -10.21 20.50 8.94
N ALA A 155 -11.17 19.81 8.32
CA ALA A 155 -12.43 19.46 8.95
C ALA A 155 -12.20 18.57 10.19
N HIS A 156 -11.29 17.60 10.08
CA HIS A 156 -10.91 16.73 11.21
C HIS A 156 -10.25 17.54 12.33
N TYR A 157 -9.28 18.40 11.99
CA TYR A 157 -8.61 19.27 12.94
C TYR A 157 -9.56 20.20 13.69
N GLN A 158 -10.52 20.81 12.99
CA GLN A 158 -11.56 21.63 13.60
C GLN A 158 -12.42 20.85 14.61
N GLY A 159 -12.74 19.60 14.32
CA GLY A 159 -13.44 18.72 15.27
C GLY A 159 -12.61 18.44 16.52
N LEU A 160 -11.29 18.29 16.36
CA LEU A 160 -10.36 18.02 17.46
C LEU A 160 -10.18 19.21 18.41
N LEU A 161 -10.41 20.46 17.96
CA LEU A 161 -10.38 21.67 18.80
C LEU A 161 -11.37 21.60 19.98
N THR A 162 -12.39 20.75 19.89
CA THR A 162 -13.31 20.48 20.99
C THR A 162 -12.91 19.17 21.65
N PRO A 163 -12.50 19.16 22.93
CA PRO A 163 -12.07 17.94 23.58
C PRO A 163 -13.23 16.96 23.77
N PRO A 164 -12.97 15.64 23.72
CA PRO A 164 -13.97 14.62 23.92
C PRO A 164 -14.33 14.48 25.40
N LYS A 165 -15.30 13.60 25.70
CA LYS A 165 -15.57 13.18 27.09
C LYS A 165 -14.31 12.53 27.69
N ARG A 166 -14.13 12.67 29.01
CA ARG A 166 -12.93 12.24 29.76
C ARG A 166 -12.46 10.80 29.49
N SER A 167 -13.35 9.89 29.10
CA SER A 167 -13.00 8.48 28.79
C SER A 167 -12.16 8.29 27.52
N ASN A 168 -12.09 9.30 26.64
CA ASN A 168 -11.49 9.18 25.31
C ASN A 168 -10.29 10.13 25.11
N LEU A 169 -9.68 10.60 26.20
CA LEU A 169 -8.60 11.59 26.13
C LEU A 169 -7.35 11.05 25.45
N ASP A 170 -6.93 9.83 25.78
CA ASP A 170 -5.73 9.23 25.18
C ASP A 170 -5.91 9.03 23.67
N SER A 171 -7.05 8.48 23.23
CA SER A 171 -7.35 8.31 21.80
C SER A 171 -7.41 9.65 21.07
N TRP A 172 -7.99 10.68 21.68
CA TRP A 172 -8.05 12.01 21.08
C TRP A 172 -6.69 12.68 21.01
N PHE A 173 -5.82 12.48 22.00
CA PHE A 173 -4.46 12.99 21.98
C PHE A 173 -3.64 12.36 20.85
N GLU A 174 -3.74 11.03 20.67
CA GLU A 174 -3.11 10.35 19.55
C GLU A 174 -3.67 10.84 18.19
N ASP A 175 -4.99 10.98 18.07
CA ASP A 175 -5.64 11.52 16.86
C ASP A 175 -5.21 12.97 16.57
N TRP A 176 -5.02 13.78 17.63
CA TRP A 176 -4.51 15.15 17.52
C TRP A 176 -3.07 15.17 17.00
N LEU A 177 -2.17 14.38 17.59
CA LEU A 177 -0.78 14.27 17.16
C LEU A 177 -0.68 13.82 15.71
N GLU A 178 -1.45 12.79 15.34
CA GLU A 178 -1.45 12.29 13.98
C GLU A 178 -1.97 13.36 12.99
N THR A 179 -3.09 14.01 13.30
CA THR A 179 -3.66 15.05 12.44
C THR A 179 -2.72 16.23 12.28
N ALA A 180 -2.14 16.73 13.38
CA ALA A 180 -1.19 17.84 13.36
C ALA A 180 0.06 17.49 12.52
N ARG A 181 0.57 16.26 12.64
CA ARG A 181 1.69 15.78 11.81
C ARG A 181 1.31 15.77 10.33
N LEU A 182 0.15 15.22 9.96
CA LEU A 182 -0.31 15.15 8.58
C LEU A 182 -0.53 16.54 7.97
N MET A 183 -1.07 17.47 8.75
CA MET A 183 -1.22 18.86 8.32
C MET A 183 0.15 19.54 8.13
N LYS A 184 1.16 19.18 8.93
CA LYS A 184 2.54 19.73 8.85
C LYS A 184 3.25 19.25 7.61
N GLU A 185 3.13 17.97 7.31
CA GLU A 185 3.63 17.37 6.06
C GLU A 185 2.94 18.01 4.84
N ALA A 186 1.67 18.39 4.94
CA ALA A 186 0.92 19.09 3.90
C ALA A 186 1.17 20.61 3.85
N ALA A 187 2.04 21.16 4.70
CA ALA A 187 2.36 22.58 4.81
C ALA A 187 1.12 23.49 4.93
N LEU A 188 0.12 23.05 5.71
CA LEU A 188 -1.12 23.80 5.90
C LEU A 188 -0.92 25.02 6.81
N PRO A 189 -1.48 26.20 6.48
CA PRO A 189 -1.26 27.45 7.22
C PRO A 189 -1.89 27.47 8.62
N GLU A 190 -2.86 26.59 8.89
CA GLU A 190 -3.60 26.52 10.16
C GLU A 190 -2.70 26.12 11.34
N ILE A 191 -1.72 25.25 11.10
CA ILE A 191 -0.80 24.71 12.11
C ILE A 191 0.61 25.31 12.01
N ALA A 192 0.80 26.34 11.18
CA ALA A 192 2.09 27.00 11.03
C ALA A 192 2.52 27.66 12.35
N TRP A 193 3.83 27.66 12.62
CA TRP A 193 4.42 28.26 13.83
C TRP A 193 3.94 27.60 15.13
N SER A 194 3.55 28.40 16.12
CA SER A 194 3.00 28.00 17.43
C SER A 194 1.51 27.67 17.40
N ARG A 195 0.81 27.87 16.28
CA ARG A 195 -0.67 27.79 16.23
C ARG A 195 -1.20 26.44 16.69
N ALA A 196 -0.57 25.35 16.28
CA ALA A 196 -0.99 24.01 16.72
C ALA A 196 -0.85 23.81 18.24
N GLN A 197 0.15 24.44 18.88
CA GLN A 197 0.35 24.39 20.32
C GLN A 197 -0.67 25.27 21.05
N GLU A 198 -0.91 26.49 20.54
CA GLU A 198 -1.95 27.39 21.08
C GLU A 198 -3.34 26.75 21.01
N ASP A 199 -3.69 26.15 19.87
CA ASP A 199 -4.97 25.48 19.67
C ASP A 199 -5.12 24.26 20.59
N PHE A 200 -4.05 23.50 20.82
CA PHE A 200 -4.07 22.39 21.77
C PHE A 200 -4.32 22.87 23.20
N ILE A 201 -3.59 23.90 23.65
CA ILE A 201 -3.75 24.43 25.01
C ILE A 201 -5.16 25.03 25.19
N ARG A 202 -5.68 25.70 24.17
CA ARG A 202 -7.06 26.22 24.16
C ARG A 202 -8.09 25.10 24.26
N ALA A 203 -7.89 23.98 23.57
CA ALA A 203 -8.76 22.81 23.67
C ALA A 203 -8.72 22.21 25.09
N VAL A 204 -7.52 22.08 25.69
CA VAL A 204 -7.34 21.53 27.05
C VAL A 204 -7.86 22.47 28.15
N ARG A 205 -8.05 23.76 27.87
CA ARG A 205 -8.58 24.74 28.85
C ARG A 205 -9.91 24.32 29.48
N SER A 206 -10.75 23.57 28.77
CA SER A 206 -12.02 23.08 29.36
C SER A 206 -11.83 21.91 30.34
N LEU A 207 -10.64 21.31 30.38
CA LEU A 207 -10.26 20.24 31.31
C LEU A 207 -9.51 20.83 32.52
N ASP A 208 -8.56 21.73 32.29
CA ASP A 208 -7.81 22.46 33.31
C ASP A 208 -7.50 23.90 32.86
N GLU A 209 -8.29 24.84 33.36
CA GLU A 209 -8.18 26.26 33.03
C GLU A 209 -6.90 26.90 33.60
N SER A 210 -6.47 26.45 34.78
CA SER A 210 -5.33 27.02 35.50
C SER A 210 -4.02 26.69 34.79
N TRP A 211 -3.85 25.43 34.39
CA TRP A 211 -2.69 24.98 33.63
C TRP A 211 -2.63 25.62 32.24
N ALA A 212 -3.77 25.65 31.53
CA ALA A 212 -3.81 26.22 30.18
C ALA A 212 -3.47 27.72 30.15
N THR A 213 -3.92 28.48 31.15
CA THR A 213 -3.63 29.92 31.26
C THR A 213 -2.15 30.18 31.51
N HIS A 214 -1.50 29.36 32.34
CA HIS A 214 -0.06 29.44 32.59
C HIS A 214 0.73 29.15 31.30
N GLN A 215 0.42 28.05 30.62
CA GLN A 215 1.14 27.63 29.42
C GLN A 215 0.99 28.61 28.24
N LEU A 216 -0.17 29.24 28.06
CA LEU A 216 -0.35 30.29 27.05
C LEU A 216 0.48 31.55 27.32
N THR A 217 0.90 31.79 28.56
CA THR A 217 1.73 32.96 28.92
C THR A 217 3.21 32.72 28.65
N GLU A 218 3.64 31.46 28.52
CA GLU A 218 5.04 31.05 28.33
C GLU A 218 5.43 30.77 26.86
N LEU A 219 4.45 30.75 25.95
CA LEU A 219 4.62 30.52 24.49
C LEU A 219 5.08 31.78 23.75
#